data_AF-A0A655J9X0-F1
#
_entry.id   AF-A0A655J9X0-F1
#
_cell.length_a   1.000
_cell.length_b   1.000
_cell.length_c   1.000
_cell.angle_alpha   90.00
_cell.angle_beta   90.00
_cell.angle_gamma   90.00
#
_symmetry.space_group_name_H-M   'P 1'
#
loop_
_entity.id
_entity.type
_entity.pdbx_description
1 polymer ?
#
loop_
_entity_poly.entity_id
_entity_poly.type
_entity_poly.pdbx_seq_one_letter_code
_entity_poly.pdbx_strand_id
1 'polypeptide(L)' 'MLLDHVLTGFDGRSAAQAIEDGVEPRDVWRALCADFDVPHDRW' A
#
# COMPACT_ATOMS: atom_id res chain seq x y z
N MET A 1 5.39 -20.68 -0.69
CA MET A 1 4.98 -19.60 -1.62
C MET A 1 4.94 -18.30 -0.84
N LEU A 2 5.41 -17.20 -1.42
CA LEU A 2 5.26 -15.86 -0.86
C LEU A 2 4.03 -15.22 -1.50
N LEU A 3 3.19 -14.55 -0.71
CA LEU A 3 2.02 -13.81 -1.19
C LEU A 3 2.19 -12.36 -0.74
N ASP A 4 2.00 -11.43 -1.68
CA ASP A 4 2.03 -10.00 -1.36
C ASP A 4 0.70 -9.56 -0.74
N HIS A 5 0.78 -8.60 0.17
CA HIS A 5 -0.39 -7.92 0.72
C HIS A 5 -1.08 -7.10 -0.38
N VAL A 6 -2.42 -7.16 -0.41
CA VAL A 6 -3.25 -6.37 -1.31
C VAL A 6 -3.82 -5.18 -0.56
N LEU A 7 -3.67 -3.99 -1.14
CA LEU A 7 -4.00 -2.73 -0.49
C LEU A 7 -5.49 -2.43 -0.60
N THR A 8 -6.16 -2.23 0.54
CA THR A 8 -7.61 -1.95 0.58
C THR A 8 -7.96 -0.65 -0.15
N GLY A 9 -7.06 0.34 -0.10
CA GLY A 9 -7.19 1.63 -0.78
C GLY A 9 -6.93 1.64 -2.28
N PHE A 10 -6.52 0.51 -2.88
CA PHE A 10 -6.19 0.42 -4.31
C PHE A 10 -6.91 -0.72 -5.03
N ASP A 11 -8.17 -0.97 -4.70
CA ASP A 11 -9.03 -1.97 -5.34
C ASP A 11 -8.45 -3.39 -5.30
N GLY A 12 -7.69 -3.71 -4.23
CA GLY A 12 -7.07 -5.02 -4.06
C GLY A 12 -5.78 -5.20 -4.86
N ARG A 13 -5.17 -4.13 -5.40
CA ARG A 13 -3.82 -4.18 -5.97
C ARG A 13 -2.76 -4.33 -4.89
N SER A 14 -1.70 -5.07 -5.16
CA SER A 14 -0.50 -5.06 -4.34
C SER A 14 0.25 -3.72 -4.45
N ALA A 15 1.17 -3.46 -3.53
CA ALA A 15 2.01 -2.27 -3.59
C ALA A 15 2.81 -2.17 -4.90
N ALA A 16 3.33 -3.30 -5.40
CA ALA A 16 4.07 -3.34 -6.65
C ALA A 16 3.17 -2.97 -7.84
N GLN A 17 1.97 -3.54 -7.93
CA GLN A 17 1.00 -3.23 -8.98
C GLN A 17 0.59 -1.75 -8.96
N ALA A 18 0.33 -1.19 -7.77
CA ALA A 18 -0.02 0.23 -7.66
C ALA A 18 1.10 1.15 -8.18
N ILE A 19 2.37 0.84 -7.89
CA ILE A 19 3.53 1.59 -8.40
C ILE A 19 3.66 1.44 -9.92
N GLU A 20 3.49 0.23 -10.45
CA GLU A 20 3.52 -0.03 -11.90
C GLU A 20 2.42 0.73 -12.65
N ASP A 21 1.24 0.89 -12.02
CA ASP A 21 0.13 1.69 -12.52
C ASP A 21 0.35 3.21 -12.37
N GLY A 22 1.50 3.64 -11.85
CA GLY A 22 1.89 5.04 -11.74
C GLY A 22 1.39 5.75 -10.47
N VAL A 23 0.92 5.01 -9.46
CA VAL A 23 0.62 5.61 -8.15
C VAL A 23 1.92 6.06 -7.49
N GLU A 24 1.91 7.28 -6.95
CA GLU A 24 3.05 7.82 -6.22
C GLU A 24 3.46 6.89 -5.06
N PRO A 25 4.74 6.48 -4.95
CA PRO A 25 5.19 5.55 -3.91
C PRO A 25 4.87 6.00 -2.49
N ARG A 26 4.82 7.32 -2.26
CA ARG A 26 4.41 7.89 -0.96
C ARG A 26 2.96 7.57 -0.61
N ASP A 27 2.07 7.59 -1.59
CA ASP A 27 0.66 7.27 -1.38
C ASP A 27 0.45 5.77 -1.23
N VAL A 28 1.26 4.95 -1.92
CA VAL A 28 1.33 3.50 -1.69
C VAL A 28 1.77 3.16 -0.27
N TRP A 29 2.82 3.82 0.21
CA TRP A 29 3.30 3.66 1.60
C TRP A 29 2.22 4.03 2.63
N ARG A 30 1.51 5.14 2.40
CA ARG A 30 0.40 5.54 3.26
C ARG A 30 -0.78 4.56 3.21
N ALA A 31 -1.14 4.01 2.06
CA ALA A 31 -2.19 2.98 2.08
C ALA A 31 -1.76 1.74 2.87
N LEU A 32 -0.49 1.33 2.71
CA LEU A 32 0.05 0.17 3.42
C LEU A 32 0.03 0.37 4.94
N CYS A 33 0.58 1.47 5.41
CA CYS A 33 0.55 1.79 6.84
C CYS A 33 -0.89 1.90 7.39
N ALA A 34 -1.85 2.42 6.62
CA ALA A 34 -3.25 2.49 7.05
C ALA A 34 -3.87 1.10 7.21
N ASP A 35 -3.61 0.16 6.29
CA ASP A 35 -4.08 -1.22 6.37
C ASP A 35 -3.51 -1.98 7.58
N PHE A 36 -2.34 -1.57 8.08
CA PHE A 36 -1.66 -2.15 9.24
C PHE A 36 -1.86 -1.33 10.53
N ASP A 37 -2.80 -0.37 10.54
CA ASP A 37 -3.09 0.50 11.68
C ASP A 37 -1.85 1.21 12.26
N VAL A 38 -0.90 1.57 11.39
CA VAL A 38 0.30 2.31 11.80
C VAL A 38 -0.10 3.73 12.24
N PRO A 39 0.29 4.18 13.45
CA PRO A 39 -0.02 5.52 13.92
C PRO A 39 0.48 6.62 12.99
N HIS A 40 -0.33 7.67 12.80
CA HIS A 40 -0.04 8.72 11.83
C HIS A 40 1.22 9.55 12.16
N ASP A 41 1.73 9.50 13.38
CA ASP A 41 2.97 10.15 13.78
C ASP A 41 4.24 9.33 13.43
N ARG A 42 4.08 8.15 12.80
CA ARG A 42 5.17 7.19 12.53
C ARG A 42 5.42 6.86 11.06
N TRP A 43 4.81 7.61 10.15
CA TRP A 43 4.96 7.47 8.69
C TRP A 43 5.24 8.81 8.00
#